data_AF-A0A822ZSB0-F1
#
_entry.id   AF-A0A822ZSB0-F1
#
_cell.length_a   1.000
_cell.length_b   1.000
_cell.length_c   1.000
_cell.angle_alpha   90.00
_cell.angle_beta   90.00
_cell.angle_gamma   90.00
#
_symmetry.space_group_name_H-M   'P 1'
#
loop_
_entity.id
_entity.type
_entity.pdbx_description
1 polymer ?
#
loop_
_entity_poly.entity_id
_entity_poly.type
_entity_poly.pdbx_seq_one_letter_code
_entity_poly.pdbx_strand_id
1 'polypeptide(L)'
;MQLPGLNTLGISLVRIDYAPYGLNPPHTHPRATEVLVFNVGHTDAVAFAGLSSQNPGTITIANAVFGSNPPIKNDVLAKAFQVDKKVIDYLQAQFWMDNN
;
A
#
# COMPACT_ATOMS: atom_id res chain seq x y z
N MET A 1 2.57 -13.76 -0.42
CA MET A 1 2.64 -15.22 -0.64
C MET A 1 1.52 -15.60 -1.59
N GLN A 2 1.79 -16.40 -2.62
CA GLN A 2 0.74 -16.98 -3.46
C GLN A 2 0.52 -18.41 -3.02
N LEU A 3 -0.73 -18.78 -2.74
CA LEU A 3 -1.13 -20.15 -2.40
C LEU A 3 -1.75 -20.78 -3.66
N PRO A 4 -1.04 -21.67 -4.39
CA PRO A 4 -1.52 -22.19 -5.67
C PRO A 4 -2.88 -22.89 -5.58
N GLY A 5 -3.20 -23.47 -4.43
CA GLY A 5 -4.50 -24.11 -4.17
C GLY A 5 -5.70 -23.15 -4.13
N LEU A 6 -5.47 -21.84 -4.13
CA LEU A 6 -6.54 -20.82 -4.21
C LEU A 6 -6.80 -20.32 -5.63
N ASN A 7 -6.06 -20.82 -6.63
CA ASN A 7 -6.32 -20.49 -8.03
C ASN A 7 -7.76 -20.90 -8.38
N THR A 8 -8.45 -20.03 -9.14
CA THR A 8 -9.86 -20.16 -9.56
C THR A 8 -10.91 -20.04 -8.45
N LEU A 9 -10.51 -20.03 -7.18
CA LEU A 9 -11.43 -19.82 -6.04
C LEU A 9 -11.77 -18.35 -5.79
N GLY A 10 -11.10 -17.42 -6.47
CA GLY A 10 -11.38 -15.99 -6.36
C GLY A 10 -11.00 -15.37 -5.02
N ILE A 11 -10.10 -15.99 -4.25
CA ILE A 11 -9.65 -15.48 -2.95
C ILE A 11 -8.13 -15.54 -2.80
N SER A 12 -7.59 -14.72 -1.90
CA SER A 12 -6.19 -14.81 -1.46
C SER A 12 -6.06 -14.47 0.03
N LEU A 13 -4.95 -14.91 0.63
CA LEU A 13 -4.63 -14.67 2.04
C LEU A 13 -3.25 -14.05 2.19
N VAL A 14 -3.11 -13.11 3.11
CA VAL A 14 -1.84 -12.47 3.46
C VAL A 14 -1.66 -12.49 4.97
N ARG A 15 -0.43 -12.78 5.43
CA ARG A 15 0.05 -12.55 6.79
C ARG A 15 0.94 -11.31 6.78
N ILE A 16 0.76 -10.43 7.76
CA ILE A 16 1.54 -9.22 7.94
C ILE A 16 2.12 -9.25 9.35
N ASP A 17 3.44 -9.10 9.47
CA ASP A 17 4.14 -9.03 10.76
C ASP A 17 4.57 -7.57 11.00
N TYR A 18 4.23 -7.05 12.19
CA TYR A 18 4.50 -5.68 12.62
C TYR A 18 5.49 -5.70 13.78
N ALA A 19 6.62 -5.02 13.64
CA ALA A 19 7.44 -4.62 14.78
C ALA A 19 6.69 -3.55 15.62
N PRO A 20 7.12 -3.24 16.86
CA PRO A 20 6.50 -2.18 17.65
C PRO A 20 6.53 -0.86 16.88
N TYR A 21 5.37 -0.19 16.78
CA TYR A 21 5.14 1.02 15.99
C TYR A 21 5.28 0.88 14.46
N GLY A 22 5.41 -0.34 13.93
CA GLY A 22 5.39 -0.60 12.50
C GLY A 22 4.07 -0.14 11.87
N LEU A 23 4.14 0.42 10.66
CA LEU A 23 2.98 0.88 9.91
C LEU A 23 2.88 0.10 8.60
N ASN A 24 1.65 -0.23 8.22
CA ASN A 24 1.32 -0.60 6.85
C ASN A 24 0.93 0.70 6.12
N PRO A 25 1.74 1.19 5.16
CA PRO A 25 1.46 2.48 4.51
C PRO A 25 0.06 2.53 3.90
N PRO A 26 -0.57 3.72 3.82
CA PRO A 26 -1.84 3.87 3.14
C PRO A 26 -1.78 3.30 1.71
N HIS A 27 -2.69 2.39 1.40
CA HIS A 27 -2.76 1.70 0.11
C HIS A 27 -4.21 1.31 -0.23
N THR A 28 -4.41 0.85 -1.46
CA THR A 28 -5.68 0.27 -1.92
C THR A 28 -5.47 -1.05 -2.64
N HIS A 29 -6.52 -1.87 -2.66
CA HIS A 29 -6.61 -3.09 -3.46
C HIS A 29 -7.57 -2.85 -4.63
N PRO A 30 -7.08 -2.65 -5.87
CA PRO A 30 -7.94 -2.26 -7.00
C PRO A 30 -8.93 -3.36 -7.42
N ARG A 31 -8.74 -4.60 -6.97
CA ARG A 31 -9.54 -5.77 -7.41
C ARG A 31 -10.10 -6.61 -6.26
N ALA A 32 -10.09 -6.12 -5.03
CA ALA A 32 -10.61 -6.89 -3.89
C ALA A 32 -11.09 -5.99 -2.75
N THR A 33 -12.06 -6.51 -2.01
CA THR A 33 -12.32 -6.10 -0.62
C THR A 33 -11.46 -6.95 0.31
N GLU A 34 -11.08 -6.40 1.45
CA GLU A 34 -10.26 -7.05 2.48
C GLU A 34 -11.05 -7.25 3.78
N VAL A 35 -10.88 -8.42 4.40
CA VAL A 35 -11.27 -8.69 5.78
C VAL A 35 -10.00 -8.93 6.59
N LEU A 36 -9.77 -8.08 7.60
CA LEU A 36 -8.56 -8.08 8.42
C LEU A 36 -8.86 -8.55 9.84
N VAL A 37 -8.03 -9.44 10.37
CA VAL A 37 -7.98 -9.79 11.80
C VAL A 37 -6.60 -9.41 12.33
N PHE A 38 -6.56 -8.68 13.45
CA PHE A 38 -5.35 -8.09 14.01
C PHE A 38 -5.23 -8.39 15.50
N ASN A 39 -4.04 -8.81 15.97
CA ASN A 39 -3.79 -8.92 17.40
C ASN A 39 -3.33 -7.57 17.99
N VAL A 40 -4.14 -6.97 18.85
CA VAL A 40 -3.84 -5.68 19.46
C VAL A 40 -2.88 -5.84 20.65
N GLY A 41 -1.80 -5.04 20.70
CA GLY A 41 -0.80 -5.05 21.79
C GLY A 41 0.34 -4.04 21.57
N HIS A 42 1.25 -3.94 22.53
CA HIS A 42 2.46 -3.09 22.45
C HIS A 42 3.74 -3.87 22.10
N THR A 43 3.59 -5.16 21.78
CA THR A 43 4.67 -6.05 21.33
C THR A 43 4.59 -6.24 19.83
N ASP A 44 5.43 -7.11 19.27
CA ASP A 44 5.27 -7.58 17.90
C ASP A 44 3.82 -8.02 17.65
N ALA A 45 3.28 -7.59 16.51
CA ALA A 45 1.91 -7.83 16.08
C ALA A 45 1.89 -8.64 14.78
N VAL A 46 0.79 -9.34 14.55
CA VAL A 46 0.49 -10.15 13.39
C VAL A 46 -0.94 -9.85 12.96
N ALA A 47 -1.10 -9.56 11.67
CA ALA A 47 -2.40 -9.47 11.02
C ALA A 47 -2.58 -10.56 9.98
N PHE A 48 -3.81 -11.04 9.83
CA PHE A 48 -4.22 -11.89 8.72
C PHE A 48 -5.30 -11.17 7.91
N ALA A 49 -5.07 -11.07 6.61
CA ALA A 49 -5.98 -10.47 5.65
C ALA A 49 -6.49 -11.52 4.68
N GLY A 50 -7.81 -11.64 4.55
CA GLY A 50 -8.48 -12.39 3.48
C GLY A 50 -9.01 -11.42 2.44
N LEU A 51 -8.70 -11.67 1.16
CA LEU A 51 -9.10 -10.79 0.06
C LEU A 51 -10.02 -11.51 -0.91
N SER A 52 -11.05 -10.81 -1.40
CA SER A 52 -12.05 -11.33 -2.34
C SER A 52 -11.55 -11.43 -3.80
N SER A 53 -10.25 -11.63 -3.98
CA SER A 53 -9.63 -11.90 -5.28
C SER A 53 -8.38 -12.73 -5.11
N GLN A 54 -8.15 -13.65 -6.05
CA GLN A 54 -6.89 -14.39 -6.17
C GLN A 54 -5.72 -13.50 -6.63
N ASN A 55 -6.00 -12.32 -7.19
CA ASN A 55 -5.01 -11.34 -7.59
C ASN A 55 -5.52 -9.93 -7.26
N PRO A 56 -5.49 -9.51 -5.99
CA PRO A 56 -6.05 -8.23 -5.55
C PRO A 56 -5.29 -7.01 -6.10
N GLY A 57 -3.95 -7.15 -6.25
CA GLY A 57 -3.03 -6.04 -6.54
C GLY A 57 -2.88 -5.11 -5.35
N THR A 58 -1.77 -4.38 -5.26
CA THR A 58 -1.58 -3.37 -4.20
C THR A 58 -1.11 -2.06 -4.79
N ILE A 59 -1.75 -0.95 -4.42
CA ILE A 59 -1.32 0.40 -4.79
C ILE A 59 -1.05 1.20 -3.52
N THR A 60 0.21 1.37 -3.15
CA THR A 60 0.65 2.28 -2.09
C THR A 60 0.50 3.73 -2.58
N ILE A 61 -0.18 4.55 -1.78
CA ILE A 61 -0.59 5.89 -2.21
C ILE A 61 0.63 6.78 -2.45
N ALA A 62 1.62 6.75 -1.53
CA ALA A 62 2.79 7.61 -1.64
C ALA A 62 3.62 7.30 -2.89
N ASN A 63 3.82 6.02 -3.22
CA ASN A 63 4.55 5.65 -4.43
C ASN A 63 3.76 5.99 -5.70
N ALA A 64 2.45 5.74 -5.72
CA ALA A 64 1.61 6.09 -6.86
C ALA A 64 1.59 7.61 -7.15
N VAL A 65 1.69 8.45 -6.13
CA VAL A 65 1.61 9.91 -6.25
C VAL A 65 2.98 10.57 -6.45
N PHE A 66 3.98 10.16 -5.67
CA PHE A 66 5.29 10.83 -5.60
C PHE A 66 6.44 9.98 -6.16
N GLY A 67 6.31 8.65 -6.23
CA GLY A 67 7.32 7.74 -6.75
C GLY A 67 7.05 7.19 -8.16
N SER A 68 6.02 7.68 -8.85
CA SER A 68 5.63 7.17 -10.17
C SER A 68 6.74 7.38 -11.20
N ASN A 69 6.82 6.48 -12.19
CA ASN A 69 7.73 6.63 -13.33
C ASN A 69 6.96 6.60 -14.67
N PRO A 70 6.90 7.71 -15.43
CA PRO A 70 7.50 9.01 -15.13
C PRO A 70 6.82 9.74 -13.95
N PRO A 71 7.50 10.69 -13.28
CA PRO A 71 6.92 11.47 -12.19
C PRO A 71 5.73 12.32 -12.65
N ILE A 72 4.70 12.42 -11.81
CA ILE A 72 3.61 13.39 -12.02
C ILE A 72 4.19 14.81 -11.95
N LYS A 73 3.77 15.70 -12.86
CA LYS A 73 4.27 17.09 -12.91
C LYS A 73 4.04 17.82 -11.59
N ASN A 74 5.08 18.53 -11.13
CA ASN A 74 5.10 19.16 -9.81
C ASN A 74 4.03 20.24 -9.68
N ASP A 75 3.69 20.91 -10.79
CA ASP A 75 2.63 21.93 -10.86
C ASP A 75 1.24 21.32 -10.56
N VAL A 76 1.00 20.08 -11.01
CA VAL A 76 -0.26 19.37 -10.76
C VAL A 76 -0.34 18.99 -9.29
N LEU A 77 0.72 18.41 -8.73
CA LEU A 77 0.75 18.00 -7.33
C LEU A 77 0.71 19.20 -6.38
N ALA A 78 1.49 20.25 -6.65
CA ALA A 78 1.49 21.48 -5.86
C ALA A 78 0.08 22.11 -5.81
N LYS A 79 -0.63 22.10 -6.95
CA LYS A 79 -2.02 22.59 -7.01
C LYS A 79 -2.99 21.68 -6.27
N ALA A 80 -2.86 20.36 -6.42
CA ALA A 80 -3.75 19.37 -5.81
C ALA A 80 -3.63 19.35 -4.27
N PHE A 81 -2.40 19.40 -3.76
CA PHE A 81 -2.10 19.38 -2.33
C PHE A 81 -2.07 20.78 -1.70
N GLN A 82 -2.14 21.85 -2.49
CA GLN A 82 -2.09 23.24 -2.05
C GLN A 82 -0.81 23.58 -1.28
N VAL A 83 0.33 23.10 -1.79
CA VAL A 83 1.67 23.32 -1.23
C VAL A 83 2.63 23.86 -2.27
N ASP A 84 3.78 24.37 -1.83
CA ASP A 84 4.84 24.82 -2.73
C ASP A 84 5.47 23.67 -3.50
N LYS A 85 5.94 23.95 -4.73
CA LYS A 85 6.66 22.98 -5.56
C LYS A 85 7.88 22.38 -4.86
N LYS A 86 8.54 23.13 -3.98
CA LYS A 86 9.69 22.63 -3.18
C LYS A 86 9.30 21.48 -2.25
N VAL A 87 8.08 21.49 -1.71
CA VAL A 87 7.57 20.38 -0.89
C VAL A 87 7.33 19.15 -1.77
N ILE A 88 6.81 19.35 -2.98
CA ILE A 88 6.64 18.27 -3.96
C ILE A 88 7.99 17.69 -4.39
N ASP A 89 8.97 18.53 -4.72
CA ASP A 89 10.33 18.12 -5.07
C ASP A 89 10.92 17.25 -3.95
N TYR A 90 10.77 17.70 -2.70
CA TYR A 90 11.22 16.95 -1.53
C TYR A 90 10.52 15.59 -1.42
N LEU A 91 9.19 15.53 -1.61
CA LEU A 91 8.42 14.29 -1.52
C LEU A 91 8.75 13.33 -2.66
N GLN A 92 8.95 13.81 -3.90
CA GLN A 92 9.34 12.96 -5.03
C GLN A 92 10.77 12.44 -4.92
N ALA A 93 11.63 13.12 -4.16
CA ALA A 93 12.98 12.65 -3.87
C ALA A 93 13.05 11.59 -2.76
N GLN A 94 11.95 11.33 -2.03
CA GLN A 94 11.92 10.27 -1.02
C GLN A 94 11.78 8.89 -1.66
N PHE A 95 12.23 7.86 -0.92
CA PHE A 95 11.99 6.47 -1.28
C PHE A 95 10.62 6.03 -0.79
N TRP A 96 9.75 5.63 -1.73
CA TRP A 96 8.43 5.12 -1.43
C TRP A 96 8.37 3.61 -1.64
N MET A 97 7.51 2.92 -0.88
CA MET A 97 7.34 1.47 -1.00
C MET A 97 6.67 1.12 -2.34
N ASP A 98 7.24 0.17 -3.07
CA ASP A 98 6.74 -0.24 -4.38
C ASP A 98 5.35 -0.86 -4.34
N ASN A 99 4.67 -0.78 -5.48
CA ASN A 99 3.41 -1.48 -5.73
C ASN A 99 3.74 -2.91 -6.18
N ASN A 100 3.36 -3.91 -5.39
CA ASN A 100 3.43 -5.33 -5.76
C ASN A 100 2.32 -5.74 -6.74
#